data_AF-A0A531M5X7-F1
#
_entry.id   AF-A0A531M5X7-F1
#
_cell.length_a   1.000
_cell.length_b   1.000
_cell.length_c   1.000
_cell.angle_alpha   90.00
_cell.angle_beta   90.00
_cell.angle_gamma   90.00
#
_symmetry.space_group_name_H-M   'P 1'
#
loop_
_entity.id
_entity.type
_entity.pdbx_description
1 polymer ?
#
loop_
_entity_poly.entity_id
_entity_poly.type
_entity_poly.pdbx_seq_one_letter_code
_entity_poly.pdbx_strand_id
1 'polypeptide(L)'
;FLDGAHEMDEHFRTAPLQKNLPALLGLVGWWHRVICGYPARAVIPYDQRLSRLPAYLQQLDMESNGKSVTLDGTPVATPTGPLVWGEPGTNGQHAFFQLLHQGTDLIPVEFLAAAVGHEPDLKHQHDLLLANCLAQSEALMKGRTLEEARAQMLAKGMKPADVDRIAPHRVFSGNRPSVT
;
A
#
# COMPACT_ATOMS: atom_id res chain seq x y z
N PHE A 1 1.39 7.29 -24.81
CA PHE A 1 0.47 6.54 -23.94
C PHE A 1 0.30 5.12 -24.45
N LEU A 2 -0.26 4.91 -25.66
CA LEU A 2 -0.48 3.56 -26.21
C LEU A 2 0.80 2.74 -26.36
N ASP A 3 1.91 3.34 -26.81
CA ASP A 3 3.19 2.62 -26.92
C ASP A 3 3.67 2.06 -25.58
N GLY A 4 3.46 2.79 -24.47
CA GLY A 4 3.80 2.31 -23.13
C GLY A 4 2.89 1.17 -22.66
N ALA A 5 1.63 1.13 -23.09
CA ALA A 5 0.76 -0.03 -22.85
C ALA A 5 1.24 -1.24 -23.66
N HIS A 6 1.59 -1.03 -24.93
CA HIS A 6 2.13 -2.08 -25.80
C HIS A 6 3.44 -2.67 -25.27
N GLU A 7 4.34 -1.85 -24.71
CA GLU A 7 5.56 -2.32 -24.04
C GLU A 7 5.25 -3.26 -22.86
N MET A 8 4.23 -2.93 -22.04
CA MET A 8 3.80 -3.79 -20.94
C MET A 8 3.10 -5.06 -21.44
N ASP A 9 2.36 -5.00 -22.55
CA ASP A 9 1.77 -6.18 -23.20
C ASP A 9 2.86 -7.16 -23.65
N GLU A 10 3.91 -6.65 -24.31
CA GLU A 10 5.03 -7.47 -24.77
C GLU A 10 5.83 -8.06 -23.60
N HIS A 11 6.03 -7.28 -22.52
CA HIS A 11 6.62 -7.79 -21.29
C HIS A 11 5.77 -8.92 -20.68
N PHE A 12 4.46 -8.71 -20.53
CA PHE A 12 3.55 -9.70 -19.99
C PHE A 12 3.53 -10.99 -20.83
N ARG A 13 3.59 -10.86 -22.16
CA ARG A 13 3.53 -11.97 -23.11
C ARG A 13 4.81 -12.80 -23.13
N THR A 14 5.98 -12.19 -22.93
CA THR A 14 7.28 -12.82 -23.25
C THR A 14 8.21 -13.03 -22.07
N ALA A 15 8.06 -12.28 -20.97
CA ALA A 15 8.94 -12.41 -19.82
C ALA A 15 8.75 -13.75 -19.09
N PRO A 16 9.84 -14.43 -18.64
CA PRO A 16 9.73 -15.59 -17.77
C PRO A 16 8.92 -15.27 -16.51
N LEU A 17 8.11 -16.21 -16.03
CA LEU A 17 7.16 -15.99 -14.93
C LEU A 17 7.79 -15.31 -13.70
N GLN A 18 9.01 -15.70 -13.33
CA GLN A 18 9.74 -15.16 -12.16
C GLN A 18 10.23 -13.71 -12.33
N LYS A 19 10.11 -13.15 -13.53
CA LYS A 19 10.46 -11.76 -13.87
C LYS A 19 9.28 -10.98 -14.46
N ASN A 20 8.12 -11.62 -14.58
CA ASN A 20 6.93 -11.06 -15.19
C ASN A 20 6.17 -10.22 -14.16
N LEU A 21 6.19 -8.89 -14.34
CA LEU A 21 5.72 -7.95 -13.32
C LEU A 21 4.20 -8.11 -13.07
N PRO A 22 3.32 -8.13 -14.09
CA PRO A 22 1.90 -8.35 -13.85
C PRO A 22 1.60 -9.70 -13.21
N ALA A 23 2.29 -10.78 -13.64
CA ALA A 23 2.06 -12.10 -13.06
C ALA A 23 2.49 -12.19 -11.59
N LEU A 24 3.64 -11.63 -11.23
CA LEU A 24 4.11 -11.57 -9.85
C LEU A 24 3.17 -10.75 -8.98
N LEU A 25 2.74 -9.57 -9.44
CA LEU A 25 1.79 -8.72 -8.72
C LEU A 25 0.45 -9.44 -8.51
N GLY A 26 -0.05 -10.14 -9.54
CA GLY A 26 -1.25 -10.95 -9.46
C GLY A 26 -1.15 -12.11 -8.47
N LEU A 27 -0.01 -12.82 -8.45
CA LEU A 27 0.24 -13.92 -7.50
C LEU A 27 0.36 -13.43 -6.05
N VAL A 28 1.03 -12.29 -5.82
CA VAL A 28 1.10 -11.66 -4.49
C VAL A 28 -0.28 -11.21 -4.03
N GLY A 29 -1.08 -10.59 -4.92
CA GLY A 29 -2.46 -10.22 -4.65
C GLY A 29 -3.34 -11.43 -4.31
N TRP A 30 -3.22 -12.52 -5.08
CA TRP A 30 -3.91 -13.78 -4.81
C TRP A 30 -3.49 -14.38 -3.46
N TRP A 31 -2.20 -14.39 -3.14
CA TRP A 31 -1.69 -14.86 -1.86
C TRP A 31 -2.30 -14.07 -0.70
N HIS A 32 -2.26 -12.73 -0.76
CA HIS A 32 -2.86 -11.88 0.26
C HIS A 32 -4.36 -12.12 0.43
N ARG A 33 -5.09 -12.24 -0.69
CA ARG A 33 -6.55 -12.36 -0.67
C ARG A 33 -7.03 -13.76 -0.26
N VAL A 34 -6.48 -14.80 -0.86
CA VAL A 34 -6.97 -16.18 -0.72
C VAL A 34 -6.30 -16.90 0.44
N ILE A 35 -4.99 -16.70 0.62
CA ILE A 35 -4.25 -17.40 1.67
C ILE A 35 -4.22 -16.60 2.96
N CYS A 36 -3.88 -15.32 2.91
CA CYS A 36 -3.84 -14.47 4.11
C CYS A 36 -5.23 -13.94 4.53
N GLY A 37 -6.23 -14.01 3.65
CA GLY A 37 -7.59 -13.55 3.92
C GLY A 37 -7.75 -12.02 3.97
N TYR A 38 -6.81 -11.25 3.41
CA TYR A 38 -6.88 -9.79 3.42
C TYR A 38 -7.98 -9.30 2.47
N PRO A 39 -9.01 -8.58 2.97
CA PRO A 39 -10.20 -8.29 2.19
C PRO A 39 -10.03 -7.11 1.22
N ALA A 40 -9.01 -6.28 1.44
CA ALA A 40 -8.78 -5.04 0.72
C ALA A 40 -7.31 -4.86 0.35
N ARG A 41 -7.04 -4.07 -0.69
CA ARG A 41 -5.73 -3.51 -1.02
C ARG A 41 -5.84 -1.99 -1.21
N ALA A 42 -4.80 -1.26 -0.80
CA ALA A 42 -4.74 0.18 -0.93
C ALA A 42 -3.73 0.59 -2.02
N VAL A 43 -4.12 1.46 -2.94
CA VAL A 43 -3.24 2.04 -3.97
C VAL A 43 -3.03 3.52 -3.67
N ILE A 44 -1.79 3.89 -3.37
CA ILE A 44 -1.44 5.20 -2.83
C ILE A 44 -0.36 5.85 -3.69
N PRO A 45 -0.76 6.59 -4.74
CA PRO A 45 0.19 7.31 -5.56
C PRO A 45 0.70 8.56 -4.84
N TYR A 46 2.01 8.67 -4.67
CA TYR A 46 2.69 9.90 -4.27
C TYR A 46 2.89 10.80 -5.49
N ASP A 47 1.78 11.10 -6.16
CA ASP A 47 1.68 12.04 -7.27
C ASP A 47 0.23 12.54 -7.38
N GLN A 48 0.03 13.85 -7.29
CA GLN A 48 -1.30 14.46 -7.34
C GLN A 48 -2.00 14.28 -8.69
N ARG A 49 -1.22 14.13 -9.79
CA ARG A 49 -1.75 13.89 -11.14
C ARG A 49 -2.40 12.52 -11.25
N LEU A 50 -2.04 11.59 -10.36
CA LEU A 50 -2.63 10.26 -10.23
C LEU A 50 -3.78 10.19 -9.22
N SER A 51 -4.34 11.33 -8.80
CA SER A 51 -5.48 11.38 -7.85
C SER A 51 -6.69 10.53 -8.24
N ARG A 52 -6.89 10.28 -9.54
CA ARG A 52 -7.98 9.44 -10.04
C ARG A 52 -7.58 7.99 -10.32
N LEU A 53 -6.31 7.63 -10.16
CA LEU A 53 -5.84 6.27 -10.41
C LEU A 53 -6.51 5.25 -9.46
N PRO A 54 -6.64 5.47 -8.14
CA PRO A 54 -7.34 4.51 -7.27
C PRO A 54 -8.80 4.29 -7.68
N ALA A 55 -9.51 5.35 -8.07
CA ALA A 55 -10.89 5.27 -8.56
C ALA A 55 -11.00 4.55 -9.91
N TYR A 56 -10.03 4.74 -10.81
CA TYR A 56 -9.95 3.97 -12.05
C TYR A 56 -9.72 2.48 -11.78
N LEU A 57 -8.82 2.15 -10.84
CA LEU A 57 -8.52 0.77 -10.47
C LEU A 57 -9.67 0.07 -9.72
N GLN A 58 -10.51 0.83 -9.01
CA GLN A 58 -11.76 0.29 -8.44
C GLN A 58 -12.62 -0.34 -9.53
N GLN A 59 -12.86 0.38 -10.61
CA GLN A 59 -13.63 -0.16 -11.72
C GLN A 59 -12.89 -1.33 -12.36
N LEU A 60 -11.62 -1.13 -12.76
CA LEU A 60 -10.84 -2.14 -13.47
C LEU A 60 -10.79 -3.49 -12.73
N ASP A 61 -10.51 -3.46 -11.42
CA ASP A 61 -10.31 -4.67 -10.63
C ASP A 61 -11.64 -5.23 -10.11
N MET A 62 -12.45 -4.40 -9.44
CA MET A 62 -13.63 -4.87 -8.72
C MET A 62 -14.76 -5.29 -9.68
N GLU A 63 -14.91 -4.62 -10.83
CA GLU A 63 -15.89 -5.01 -11.85
C GLU A 63 -15.46 -6.30 -12.57
N SER A 64 -14.16 -6.46 -12.81
CA SER A 64 -13.61 -7.65 -13.49
C SER A 64 -13.66 -8.88 -12.59
N ASN A 65 -13.19 -8.76 -11.35
CA ASN A 65 -12.91 -9.88 -10.44
C ASN A 65 -13.92 -10.01 -9.29
N GLY A 66 -14.85 -9.07 -9.11
CA GLY A 66 -15.96 -9.15 -8.15
C GLY A 66 -17.04 -10.15 -8.57
N LYS A 67 -16.64 -11.41 -8.76
CA LYS A 67 -17.47 -12.49 -9.30
C LYS A 67 -17.61 -13.62 -8.27
N SER A 68 -18.66 -14.42 -8.43
CA SER A 68 -19.01 -15.51 -7.49
C SER A 68 -19.19 -16.88 -8.15
N VAL A 69 -19.00 -16.96 -9.46
CA VAL A 69 -19.21 -18.16 -10.27
C VAL A 69 -17.99 -18.37 -11.17
N THR A 70 -17.57 -19.61 -11.32
CA THR A 70 -16.46 -20.02 -12.20
C THR A 70 -16.93 -20.10 -13.66
N LEU A 71 -16.01 -20.39 -14.59
CA LEU A 71 -16.32 -20.50 -16.01
C LEU A 71 -17.28 -21.67 -16.35
N ASP A 72 -17.34 -22.71 -15.53
CA ASP A 72 -18.23 -23.87 -15.75
C ASP A 72 -19.63 -23.67 -15.12
N GLY A 73 -19.89 -22.52 -14.50
CA GLY A 73 -21.17 -22.20 -13.85
C GLY A 73 -21.26 -22.63 -12.39
N THR A 74 -20.21 -23.23 -11.82
CA THR A 74 -20.20 -23.61 -10.40
C THR A 74 -19.86 -22.42 -9.49
N PRO A 75 -20.40 -22.36 -8.25
CA PRO A 75 -20.01 -21.34 -7.28
C PRO A 75 -18.52 -21.42 -6.91
N VAL A 76 -17.87 -20.27 -6.70
CA VAL A 76 -16.48 -20.22 -6.23
C VAL A 76 -16.35 -20.70 -4.78
N ALA A 77 -15.27 -21.41 -4.46
CA ALA A 77 -14.97 -21.92 -3.11
C ALA A 77 -14.07 -21.02 -2.26
N THR A 78 -13.59 -19.90 -2.83
CA THR A 78 -12.63 -18.97 -2.18
C THR A 78 -13.07 -17.52 -2.40
N PRO A 79 -12.54 -16.57 -1.61
CA PRO A 79 -12.72 -15.15 -1.89
C PRO A 79 -12.16 -14.76 -3.27
N THR A 80 -12.89 -13.95 -4.04
CA THR A 80 -12.46 -13.44 -5.36
C THR A 80 -11.87 -12.03 -5.24
N GLY A 81 -12.17 -11.08 -6.12
CA GLY A 81 -11.55 -9.75 -6.14
C GLY A 81 -11.59 -9.00 -4.79
N PRO A 82 -10.50 -8.32 -4.40
CA PRO A 82 -10.46 -7.52 -3.19
C PRO A 82 -11.21 -6.19 -3.33
N LEU A 83 -11.51 -5.55 -2.20
CA LEU A 83 -11.83 -4.11 -2.21
C LEU A 83 -10.58 -3.32 -2.61
N VAL A 84 -10.69 -2.48 -3.63
CA VAL A 84 -9.62 -1.56 -4.05
C VAL A 84 -9.97 -0.15 -3.62
N TRP A 85 -9.02 0.56 -3.02
CA TRP A 85 -9.24 1.94 -2.57
C TRP A 85 -7.93 2.70 -2.41
N GLY A 86 -8.01 4.00 -2.22
CA GLY A 86 -6.85 4.84 -1.95
C GLY A 86 -7.06 6.29 -2.36
N GLU A 87 -6.09 7.12 -1.99
CA GLU A 87 -6.01 8.55 -2.28
C GLU A 87 -4.53 8.90 -2.49
N PRO A 88 -4.19 9.98 -3.21
CA PRO A 88 -2.81 10.35 -3.39
C PRO A 88 -2.14 10.75 -2.05
N GLY A 89 -0.85 10.44 -1.95
CA GLY A 89 0.02 10.96 -0.89
C GLY A 89 0.32 12.45 -1.12
N THR A 90 0.51 13.25 -0.07
CA THR A 90 0.47 12.92 1.36
C THR A 90 -0.91 13.05 1.99
N ASN A 91 -1.94 13.45 1.24
CA ASN A 91 -3.29 13.66 1.77
C ASN A 91 -3.85 12.40 2.45
N GLY A 92 -3.66 11.23 1.83
CA GLY A 92 -4.05 9.94 2.42
C GLY A 92 -3.37 9.65 3.77
N GLN A 93 -2.14 10.14 3.98
CA GLN A 93 -1.40 9.96 5.24
C GLN A 93 -2.12 10.59 6.45
N HIS A 94 -2.83 11.70 6.21
CA HIS A 94 -3.56 12.41 7.25
C HIS A 94 -5.02 11.95 7.38
N ALA A 95 -5.48 11.02 6.54
CA ALA A 95 -6.85 10.52 6.55
C ALA A 95 -6.95 9.12 7.18
N PHE A 96 -6.30 8.12 6.58
CA PHE A 96 -6.57 6.71 6.91
C PHE A 96 -5.32 5.88 7.22
N PHE A 97 -4.12 6.46 7.15
CA PHE A 97 -2.89 5.74 7.49
C PHE A 97 -2.83 5.31 8.96
N GLN A 98 -3.55 6.00 9.84
CA GLN A 98 -3.75 5.56 11.22
C GLN A 98 -4.30 4.13 11.29
N LEU A 99 -5.30 3.81 10.45
CA LEU A 99 -5.85 2.47 10.33
C LEU A 99 -4.83 1.51 9.69
N LEU A 100 -4.15 1.94 8.63
CA LEU A 100 -3.14 1.09 7.98
C LEU A 100 -2.02 0.69 8.94
N HIS A 101 -1.67 1.54 9.90
CA HIS A 101 -0.56 1.34 10.84
C HIS A 101 -0.95 0.62 12.14
N GLN A 102 -2.07 1.00 12.75
CA GLN A 102 -2.46 0.53 14.08
C GLN A 102 -3.84 -0.15 14.11
N GLY A 103 -4.53 -0.21 12.98
CA GLY A 103 -5.79 -0.95 12.84
C GLY A 103 -5.58 -2.46 12.97
N THR A 104 -6.69 -3.17 13.19
CA THR A 104 -6.70 -4.63 13.36
C THR A 104 -6.67 -5.39 12.05
N ASP A 105 -7.06 -4.75 10.95
CA ASP A 105 -7.00 -5.32 9.62
C ASP A 105 -5.62 -5.10 8.98
N LEU A 106 -5.18 -6.11 8.23
CA LEU A 106 -4.01 -6.02 7.37
C LEU A 106 -4.47 -5.69 5.96
N ILE A 107 -4.00 -4.56 5.46
CA ILE A 107 -4.31 -4.04 4.13
C ILE A 107 -2.98 -3.87 3.40
N PRO A 108 -2.65 -4.72 2.42
CA PRO A 108 -1.50 -4.53 1.56
C PRO A 108 -1.56 -3.17 0.87
N VAL A 109 -0.43 -2.48 0.83
CA VAL A 109 -0.32 -1.14 0.26
C VAL A 109 0.58 -1.14 -0.97
N GLU A 110 0.10 -0.60 -2.07
CA GLU A 110 0.87 -0.32 -3.27
C GLU A 110 1.18 1.18 -3.30
N PHE A 111 2.43 1.52 -3.03
CA PHE A 111 2.95 2.86 -3.21
C PHE A 111 3.42 3.04 -4.65
N LEU A 112 3.12 4.19 -5.24
CA LEU A 112 3.65 4.57 -6.54
C LEU A 112 4.28 5.95 -6.41
N ALA A 113 5.50 6.13 -6.90
CA ALA A 113 6.13 7.44 -6.92
C ALA A 113 6.98 7.61 -8.18
N ALA A 114 6.91 8.79 -8.80
CA ALA A 114 7.81 9.13 -9.90
C ALA A 114 9.19 9.49 -9.33
N ALA A 115 10.25 8.87 -9.84
CA ALA A 115 11.62 9.18 -9.42
C ALA A 115 12.00 10.65 -9.68
N VAL A 116 11.40 11.27 -10.70
CA VAL A 116 11.64 12.66 -11.11
C VAL A 116 10.31 13.41 -11.12
N GLY A 117 10.27 14.57 -10.45
CA GLY A 117 9.12 15.47 -10.44
C GLY A 117 8.98 16.23 -11.76
N HIS A 118 7.77 16.67 -12.08
CA HIS A 118 7.47 17.40 -13.32
C HIS A 118 7.92 18.86 -13.27
N GLU A 119 8.00 19.45 -12.07
CA GLU A 119 8.24 20.87 -11.82
C GLU A 119 9.67 21.07 -11.27
N PRO A 120 10.65 21.50 -12.10
CA PRO A 120 12.04 21.64 -11.66
C PRO A 120 12.22 22.58 -10.46
N ASP A 121 11.43 23.66 -10.41
CA ASP A 121 11.47 24.64 -9.33
C ASP A 121 10.91 24.11 -8.00
N LEU A 122 10.19 22.98 -8.03
CA LEU A 122 9.64 22.31 -6.85
C LEU A 122 10.41 21.04 -6.48
N LYS A 123 11.68 20.93 -6.92
CA LYS A 123 12.52 19.76 -6.63
C LYS A 123 12.57 19.43 -5.12
N HIS A 124 12.71 20.45 -4.26
CA HIS A 124 12.77 20.22 -2.81
C HIS A 124 11.50 19.57 -2.28
N GLN A 125 10.33 19.99 -2.76
CA GLN A 125 9.04 19.42 -2.40
C GLN A 125 8.90 17.99 -2.93
N HIS A 126 9.40 17.72 -4.15
CA HIS A 126 9.46 16.35 -4.70
C HIS A 126 10.35 15.43 -3.86
N ASP A 127 11.53 15.90 -3.44
CA ASP A 127 12.43 15.14 -2.58
C ASP A 127 11.76 14.80 -1.23
N LEU A 128 11.04 15.75 -0.63
CA LEU A 128 10.25 15.51 0.59
C LEU A 128 9.11 14.52 0.35
N LEU A 129 8.44 14.58 -0.81
CA LEU A 129 7.38 13.65 -1.19
C LEU A 129 7.90 12.21 -1.29
N LEU A 130 9.05 12.01 -1.94
CA LEU A 130 9.72 10.72 -2.04
C LEU A 130 10.19 10.20 -0.67
N ALA A 131 10.80 11.07 0.14
CA ALA A 131 11.23 10.70 1.49
C ALA A 131 10.04 10.20 2.34
N ASN A 132 8.89 10.85 2.22
CA ASN A 132 7.66 10.42 2.89
C ASN A 132 7.13 9.08 2.35
N CYS A 133 7.13 8.86 1.04
CA CYS A 133 6.72 7.58 0.44
C CYS A 133 7.54 6.41 1.00
N LEU A 134 8.87 6.55 0.94
CA LEU A 134 9.81 5.53 1.40
C LEU A 134 9.72 5.31 2.92
N ALA A 135 9.61 6.38 3.69
CA ALA A 135 9.45 6.30 5.15
C ALA A 135 8.16 5.57 5.56
N GLN A 136 7.07 5.70 4.79
CA GLN A 136 5.82 5.00 5.07
C GLN A 136 5.93 3.50 4.80
N SER A 137 6.57 3.10 3.69
CA SER A 137 6.87 1.69 3.43
C SER A 137 7.76 1.09 4.52
N GLU A 138 8.81 1.81 4.93
CA GLU A 138 9.69 1.38 6.03
C GLU A 138 8.93 1.24 7.36
N ALA A 139 8.07 2.21 7.69
CA ALA A 139 7.29 2.20 8.93
C ALA A 139 6.29 1.02 8.97
N LEU A 140 5.65 0.70 7.84
CA LEU A 140 4.76 -0.47 7.73
C LEU A 140 5.52 -1.79 7.93
N MET A 141 6.75 -1.88 7.42
CA MET A 141 7.60 -3.06 7.59
C MET A 141 8.11 -3.18 9.04
N LYS A 142 8.79 -2.15 9.56
CA LYS A 142 9.52 -2.21 10.83
C LYS A 142 8.63 -2.08 12.05
N GLY A 143 7.60 -1.23 11.98
CA GLY A 143 6.84 -0.84 13.15
C GLY A 143 7.68 -0.05 14.16
N ARG A 144 7.24 -0.11 15.43
CA ARG A 144 7.89 0.50 16.59
C ARG A 144 7.47 -0.26 17.83
N THR A 145 8.43 -0.82 18.55
CA THR A 145 8.17 -1.60 19.76
C THR A 145 7.77 -0.72 20.94
N LEU A 146 7.22 -1.33 21.99
CA LEU A 146 6.91 -0.62 23.24
C LEU A 146 8.16 -0.01 23.88
N GLU A 147 9.29 -0.73 23.85
CA GLU A 147 10.56 -0.25 24.42
C GLU A 147 11.06 0.99 23.69
N GLU A 148 11.04 0.97 22.35
CA GLU A 148 11.41 2.12 21.53
C GLU A 148 10.47 3.31 21.78
N ALA A 149 9.16 3.07 21.88
CA ALA A 149 8.18 4.11 22.20
C ALA A 149 8.44 4.73 23.58
N ARG A 150 8.70 3.92 24.61
CA ARG A 150 9.04 4.39 25.96
C ARG A 150 10.33 5.19 25.95
N ALA A 151 11.39 4.68 25.32
CA ALA A 151 12.68 5.35 25.23
C ALA A 151 12.57 6.73 24.56
N GLN A 152 11.84 6.83 23.43
CA GLN A 152 11.59 8.11 22.76
C GLN A 152 10.84 9.12 23.62
N MET A 153 9.95 8.68 24.50
CA MET A 153 9.15 9.56 25.35
C MET A 153 9.93 10.04 26.57
N LEU A 154 10.71 9.14 27.18
CA LEU A 154 11.63 9.50 28.26
C LEU A 154 12.69 10.49 27.78
N ALA A 155 13.24 10.28 26.59
CA ALA A 155 14.20 11.21 25.97
C ALA A 155 13.60 12.61 25.71
N LYS A 156 12.27 12.71 25.57
CA LYS A 156 11.53 13.98 25.46
C LYS A 156 11.16 14.60 26.82
N GLY A 157 11.63 14.03 27.93
CA GLY A 157 11.41 14.55 29.28
C GLY A 157 10.03 14.24 29.88
N MET A 158 9.30 13.26 29.33
CA MET A 158 7.99 12.89 29.87
C MET A 158 8.12 12.08 31.18
N LYS A 159 7.21 12.30 32.13
CA LYS A 159 7.20 11.60 33.42
C LYS A 159 6.95 10.10 33.23
N PRO A 160 7.61 9.20 33.98
CA PRO A 160 7.46 7.74 33.82
C PRO A 160 6.01 7.25 33.85
N ALA A 161 5.19 7.78 34.77
CA ALA A 161 3.77 7.42 34.86
C ALA A 161 2.97 7.77 33.59
N ASP A 162 3.28 8.90 32.94
CA ASP A 162 2.67 9.26 31.66
C ASP A 162 3.23 8.44 30.51
N VAL A 163 4.52 8.09 30.55
CA VAL A 163 5.15 7.20 29.57
C VAL A 163 4.47 5.83 29.58
N ASP A 164 4.28 5.22 30.74
CA ASP A 164 3.68 3.89 30.84
C ASP A 164 2.22 3.87 30.36
N ARG A 165 1.50 4.96 30.58
CA ARG A 165 0.13 5.14 30.09
C ARG A 165 0.05 5.38 28.58
N ILE A 166 0.98 6.15 28.00
CA ILE A 166 0.87 6.63 26.61
C ILE A 166 1.65 5.74 25.63
N ALA A 167 2.78 5.16 26.03
CA ALA A 167 3.64 4.38 25.14
C ALA A 167 2.90 3.24 24.41
N PRO A 168 1.95 2.50 25.01
CA PRO A 168 1.17 1.48 24.29
C PRO A 168 0.42 2.04 23.07
N HIS A 169 -0.08 3.26 23.14
CA HIS A 169 -0.76 3.92 22.02
C HIS A 169 0.19 4.35 20.89
N ARG A 170 1.50 4.31 21.13
CA ARG A 170 2.54 4.68 20.16
C ARG A 170 3.31 3.48 19.62
N VAL A 171 2.84 2.26 19.94
CA VAL A 171 3.36 0.99 19.38
C VAL A 171 2.80 0.80 17.98
N PHE A 172 3.68 0.46 17.04
CA PHE A 172 3.31 0.08 15.69
C PHE A 172 3.73 -1.37 15.51
N SER A 173 2.81 -2.25 15.15
CA SER A 173 3.10 -3.69 15.06
C SER A 173 4.16 -4.02 14.00
N GLY A 174 4.29 -3.19 12.96
CA GLY A 174 5.05 -3.52 11.78
C GLY A 174 4.48 -4.76 11.08
N ASN A 175 5.31 -5.40 10.27
CA ASN A 175 4.96 -6.59 9.49
C ASN A 175 3.69 -6.41 8.64
N ARG A 176 3.54 -5.22 8.05
CA ARG A 176 2.42 -4.87 7.17
C ARG A 176 2.93 -4.78 5.73
N PRO A 177 2.42 -5.59 4.80
CA PRO A 177 3.00 -5.71 3.47
C PRO A 177 2.80 -4.44 2.65
N SER A 178 3.85 -4.01 1.95
CA SER A 178 3.76 -2.98 0.92
C SER A 178 4.65 -3.29 -0.28
N VAL A 179 4.31 -2.72 -1.43
CA VAL A 179 5.11 -2.67 -2.65
C VAL A 179 5.38 -1.20 -2.97
N THR A 180 6.56 -0.87 -3.47
CA THR A 180 6.96 0.50 -3.88
C THR A 180 7.70 0.43 -5.20
#